data_AF-A0AAN6J2Q1-F1
#
_entry.id   AF-A0AAN6J2Q1-F1
#
_cell.length_a   1.000
_cell.length_b   1.000
_cell.length_c   1.000
_cell.angle_alpha   90.00
_cell.angle_beta   90.00
_cell.angle_gamma   90.00
#
_symmetry.space_group_name_H-M   'P 1'
#
loop_
_entity.id
_entity.type
_entity.pdbx_description
1 polymer ?
#
loop_
_entity_poly.entity_id
_entity_poly.type
_entity_poly.pdbx_seq_one_letter_code
_entity_poly.pdbx_strand_id
1 'polypeptide(L)'
;MPSDLRNKLEAALVMAVNLALQQKGSEPNCELAVVFVLNHTFPALSDYHRSQVNYDNLLPVLVDAAFFSREGLEQGYWLGIIDFDVRQTAERRFNWSTTSVSFRKVTEIKSKSLVSALGPLSRLIAHSIDNVQDPLLIVHCTNKIAGFARNLSTSWRQNKLSELDPREESQYLDQETISKTLPVLLQLLRDTMFAAIIALRSVLGRLLCDGVLASDTNAPALAMQSLHILRDTYFISHRLGLTSSSQYMFVNFTAVDVLSRYQAQSENFLESIRPASLGRIPPHPLDRLHDLFFLNTAEHFTLTVSPRLNQDLLFNGAAPYIDPQGDPRLGEIYEAAHSVILAILAAPQNAEVATRNVPFYVETLLQSFPRPLAARQFRLAVKSVVRIAAPPSPIAVCMPLMQAIILDLLRERMSHASEELLPSDPDLSKESQPPLSEKAVFLLSIIDCLSFLPVALLEEWLPLTAELLHKIESPAQKQQCLQRFWDTLSNGEMDVERAALCVAWWTSRGGREHVLFGEQPEDGEYTMSGALQYDSKL
;
A
#
# COMPACT_ATOMS: atom_id res chain seq x y z
N MET A 1 43.90 -16.63 -16.46
CA MET A 1 44.27 -16.74 -17.89
C MET A 1 45.12 -15.54 -18.29
N PRO A 2 46.06 -15.67 -19.25
CA PRO A 2 46.75 -14.52 -19.85
C PRO A 2 45.73 -13.49 -20.37
N SER A 3 45.98 -12.19 -20.17
CA SER A 3 45.05 -11.11 -20.54
C SER A 3 44.62 -11.17 -22.01
N ASP A 4 45.58 -11.45 -22.90
CA ASP A 4 45.34 -11.46 -24.35
C ASP A 4 44.48 -12.64 -24.78
N LEU A 5 44.64 -13.80 -24.10
CA LEU A 5 43.81 -14.97 -24.37
C LEU A 5 42.38 -14.74 -23.86
N ARG A 6 42.23 -14.15 -22.67
CA ARG A 6 40.92 -13.78 -22.12
C ARG A 6 40.19 -12.83 -23.06
N ASN A 7 40.85 -11.76 -23.51
CA ASN A 7 40.26 -10.78 -24.43
C ASN A 7 39.81 -11.43 -25.74
N LYS A 8 40.63 -12.30 -26.35
CA LYS A 8 40.26 -13.01 -27.58
C LYS A 8 39.07 -13.94 -27.38
N LEU A 9 38.98 -14.64 -26.25
CA LEU A 9 37.87 -15.53 -25.93
C LEU A 9 36.58 -14.75 -25.69
N GLU A 10 36.63 -13.65 -24.93
CA GLU A 10 35.46 -12.78 -24.71
C GLU A 10 34.97 -12.18 -26.04
N ALA A 11 35.87 -11.65 -26.88
CA ALA A 11 35.51 -11.12 -28.19
C ALA A 11 34.91 -12.19 -29.13
N ALA A 12 35.51 -13.38 -29.18
CA ALA A 12 35.00 -14.48 -29.99
C ALA A 12 33.61 -14.93 -29.53
N LEU A 13 33.37 -14.97 -28.22
CA LEU A 13 32.07 -15.32 -27.65
C LEU A 13 31.01 -14.29 -28.04
N VAL A 14 31.29 -12.99 -27.88
CA VAL A 14 30.35 -11.93 -28.24
C VAL A 14 30.07 -11.93 -29.76
N MET A 15 31.09 -12.14 -30.58
CA MET A 15 30.93 -12.27 -32.03
C MET A 15 30.03 -13.45 -32.40
N ALA A 16 30.25 -14.62 -31.80
CA ALA A 16 29.44 -15.81 -32.04
C ALA A 16 27.98 -15.60 -31.60
N VAL A 17 27.76 -14.99 -30.44
CA VAL A 17 26.44 -14.61 -29.93
C VAL A 17 25.72 -13.70 -30.92
N ASN A 18 26.38 -12.64 -31.38
CA ASN A 18 25.76 -11.67 -32.30
C ASN A 18 25.41 -12.30 -33.66
N LEU A 19 26.29 -13.15 -34.20
CA LEU A 19 26.02 -13.89 -35.44
C LEU A 19 24.85 -14.88 -35.28
N ALA A 20 24.79 -15.60 -34.16
CA ALA A 20 23.70 -16.52 -33.87
C ALA A 20 22.36 -15.79 -33.73
N LEU A 21 22.34 -14.62 -33.08
CA LEU A 21 21.14 -13.78 -32.96
C LEU A 21 20.66 -13.23 -34.31
N GLN A 22 21.56 -12.96 -35.26
CA GLN A 22 21.20 -12.54 -36.62
C GLN A 22 20.54 -13.68 -37.43
N GLN A 23 20.88 -14.93 -37.12
CA GLN A 23 20.33 -16.12 -37.76
C GLN A 23 19.06 -16.64 -37.05
N LYS A 24 18.41 -15.82 -36.22
CA LYS A 24 17.18 -16.19 -35.50
C LYS A 24 16.13 -16.76 -36.48
N GLY A 25 15.63 -17.95 -36.18
CA GLY A 25 14.60 -18.64 -36.98
C GLY A 25 15.13 -19.54 -38.10
N SER A 26 16.46 -19.67 -38.26
CA SER A 26 17.06 -20.61 -39.23
C SER A 26 16.81 -22.08 -38.84
N GLU A 27 16.82 -22.35 -37.54
CA GLU A 27 16.56 -23.65 -36.93
C GLU A 27 15.74 -23.46 -35.63
N PRO A 28 14.88 -24.41 -35.25
CA PRO A 28 14.03 -24.27 -34.07
C PRO A 28 14.87 -24.28 -32.78
N ASN A 29 14.63 -23.30 -31.90
CA ASN A 29 15.23 -23.18 -30.56
C ASN A 29 16.74 -22.89 -30.51
N CYS A 30 17.40 -22.55 -31.62
CA CYS A 30 18.83 -22.19 -31.60
C CYS A 30 19.12 -20.99 -30.71
N GLU A 31 18.17 -20.06 -30.60
CA GLU A 31 18.26 -18.92 -29.70
C GLU A 31 18.34 -19.30 -28.22
N LEU A 32 17.81 -20.46 -27.80
CA LEU A 32 17.89 -20.90 -26.40
C LEU A 32 19.32 -21.25 -25.98
N ALA A 33 20.14 -21.75 -26.91
CA ALA A 33 21.55 -22.02 -26.65
C ALA A 33 22.30 -20.70 -26.36
N VAL A 34 21.98 -19.63 -27.09
CA VAL A 34 22.54 -18.30 -26.86
C VAL A 34 22.16 -17.79 -25.47
N VAL A 35 20.88 -17.90 -25.08
CA VAL A 35 20.41 -17.49 -23.76
C VAL A 35 21.11 -18.28 -22.66
N PHE A 36 21.21 -19.60 -22.80
CA PHE A 36 21.87 -20.45 -21.81
C PHE A 36 23.33 -20.06 -21.62
N VAL A 37 24.09 -19.95 -22.72
CA VAL A 37 25.51 -19.58 -22.67
C VAL A 37 25.68 -18.21 -22.03
N LEU A 38 24.95 -17.19 -22.51
CA LEU A 38 25.05 -15.84 -21.98
C LEU A 38 24.66 -15.77 -20.50
N ASN A 39 23.60 -16.44 -20.07
CA ASN A 39 23.18 -16.39 -18.66
C ASN A 39 24.29 -16.85 -17.70
N HIS A 40 25.13 -17.79 -18.14
CA HIS A 40 26.26 -18.29 -17.36
C HIS A 40 27.56 -17.51 -17.56
N THR A 41 27.83 -16.99 -18.75
CA THR A 41 29.10 -16.32 -19.07
C THR A 41 29.06 -14.81 -18.88
N PHE A 42 27.90 -14.17 -18.91
CA PHE A 42 27.75 -12.72 -18.87
C PHE A 42 28.39 -12.05 -17.63
N PRO A 43 28.30 -12.62 -16.41
CA PRO A 43 29.00 -12.09 -15.25
C PRO A 43 30.54 -12.12 -15.38
N ALA A 44 31.09 -13.01 -16.21
CA ALA A 44 32.54 -13.15 -16.43
C ALA A 44 33.08 -12.21 -17.53
N LEU A 45 32.21 -11.71 -18.41
CA LEU A 45 32.59 -10.74 -19.45
C LEU A 45 33.02 -9.40 -18.84
N SER A 46 34.04 -8.78 -19.41
CA SER A 46 34.38 -7.39 -19.11
C SER A 46 33.33 -6.41 -19.66
N ASP A 47 33.22 -5.23 -19.05
CA ASP A 47 32.22 -4.22 -19.46
C ASP A 47 32.38 -3.78 -20.93
N TYR A 48 33.62 -3.78 -21.43
CA TYR A 48 33.90 -3.53 -22.85
C TYR A 48 33.27 -4.57 -23.78
N HIS A 49 33.36 -5.87 -23.45
CA HIS A 49 32.75 -6.90 -24.29
C HIS A 49 31.24 -6.99 -24.07
N ARG A 50 30.73 -6.66 -22.88
CA ARG A 50 29.28 -6.54 -22.63
C ARG A 50 28.65 -5.51 -23.57
N SER A 51 29.23 -4.32 -23.68
CA SER A 51 28.68 -3.25 -24.53
C SER A 51 28.66 -3.57 -26.04
N GLN A 52 29.37 -4.62 -26.48
CA GLN A 52 29.40 -5.08 -27.87
C GLN A 52 28.30 -6.10 -28.20
N VAL A 53 27.54 -6.58 -27.20
CA VAL A 53 26.42 -7.48 -27.44
C VAL A 53 25.29 -6.73 -28.14
N ASN A 54 24.70 -7.32 -29.17
CA ASN A 54 23.54 -6.74 -29.86
C ASN A 54 22.27 -6.95 -29.01
N TYR A 55 22.00 -5.97 -28.14
CA TYR A 55 20.86 -6.01 -27.22
C TYR A 55 19.50 -5.94 -27.92
N ASP A 56 19.40 -5.29 -29.08
CA ASP A 56 18.15 -5.18 -29.85
C ASP A 56 17.65 -6.55 -30.31
N ASN A 57 18.55 -7.41 -30.76
CA ASN A 57 18.22 -8.79 -31.12
C ASN A 57 18.10 -9.71 -29.90
N LEU A 58 18.84 -9.43 -28.83
CA LEU A 58 18.90 -10.27 -27.64
C LEU A 58 17.67 -10.11 -26.73
N LEU A 59 17.19 -8.88 -26.48
CA LEU A 59 16.14 -8.62 -25.50
C LEU A 59 14.85 -9.42 -25.79
N PRO A 60 14.29 -9.42 -27.02
CA PRO A 60 13.10 -10.22 -27.31
C PRO A 60 13.32 -11.72 -27.09
N VAL A 61 14.51 -12.21 -27.43
CA VAL A 61 14.89 -13.62 -27.24
C VAL A 61 14.93 -13.99 -25.75
N LEU A 62 15.50 -13.13 -24.90
CA LEU A 62 15.56 -13.39 -23.45
C LEU A 62 14.17 -13.43 -22.82
N VAL A 63 13.29 -12.49 -23.20
CA VAL A 63 11.91 -12.43 -22.71
C VAL A 63 11.12 -13.67 -23.17
N ASP A 64 11.25 -14.05 -24.44
CA ASP A 64 10.62 -15.26 -24.98
C ASP A 64 11.13 -16.53 -24.29
N ALA A 65 12.45 -16.64 -24.09
CA ALA A 65 13.07 -17.76 -23.40
C ALA A 65 12.58 -17.89 -21.95
N ALA A 66 12.54 -16.78 -21.20
CA ALA A 66 12.17 -16.79 -19.79
C ALA A 66 10.67 -17.09 -19.58
N PHE A 67 9.78 -16.39 -20.28
CA PHE A 67 8.36 -16.39 -19.96
C PHE A 67 7.52 -17.32 -20.85
N PHE A 68 7.94 -17.57 -22.09
CA PHE A 68 7.09 -18.22 -23.10
C PHE A 68 7.61 -19.58 -23.58
N SER A 69 8.91 -19.82 -23.48
CA SER A 69 9.51 -21.06 -23.99
C SER A 69 9.20 -22.27 -23.13
N ARG A 70 9.45 -23.46 -23.71
CA ARG A 70 9.39 -24.73 -23.00
C ARG A 70 10.49 -24.89 -21.96
N GLU A 71 11.62 -24.20 -22.10
CA GLU A 71 12.70 -24.25 -21.12
C GLU A 71 12.51 -23.25 -19.97
N GLY A 72 11.61 -22.27 -20.15
CA GLY A 72 11.22 -21.27 -19.16
C GLY A 72 9.88 -21.59 -18.48
N LEU A 73 9.06 -20.56 -18.31
CA LEU A 73 7.81 -20.60 -17.54
C LEU A 73 6.56 -21.04 -18.33
N GLU A 74 6.72 -21.52 -19.57
CA GLU A 74 5.64 -22.11 -20.39
C GLU A 74 4.35 -21.26 -20.44
N GLN A 75 4.48 -19.93 -20.54
CA GLN A 75 3.37 -18.96 -20.54
C GLN A 75 2.48 -18.95 -19.27
N GLY A 76 2.86 -19.68 -18.22
CA GLY A 76 2.10 -19.78 -16.98
C GLY A 76 0.91 -20.75 -17.01
N TYR A 77 0.61 -21.41 -18.14
CA TYR A 77 -0.57 -22.29 -18.26
C TYR A 77 -0.56 -23.50 -17.33
N TRP A 78 0.63 -23.92 -16.89
CA TRP A 78 0.78 -25.00 -15.92
C TRP A 78 0.03 -24.74 -14.61
N LEU A 79 -0.23 -23.47 -14.26
CA LEU A 79 -0.91 -23.10 -13.01
C LEU A 79 -2.39 -23.52 -13.02
N GLY A 80 -3.06 -23.46 -14.18
CA GLY A 80 -4.45 -23.87 -14.32
C GLY A 80 -4.62 -25.39 -14.29
N ILE A 81 -3.62 -26.15 -14.77
CA ILE A 81 -3.65 -27.62 -14.81
C ILE A 81 -3.67 -28.22 -13.40
N ILE A 82 -3.16 -27.50 -12.39
CA ILE A 82 -3.19 -27.93 -10.98
C ILE A 82 -4.62 -28.24 -10.54
N ASP A 83 -5.62 -27.49 -11.02
CA ASP A 83 -7.01 -27.66 -10.61
C ASP A 83 -7.56 -29.09 -10.80
N PHE A 84 -7.13 -29.78 -11.86
CA PHE A 84 -7.54 -31.16 -12.18
C PHE A 84 -7.11 -32.19 -11.14
N ASP A 85 -6.00 -31.93 -10.43
CA ASP A 85 -5.43 -32.83 -9.45
C ASP A 85 -5.71 -32.41 -8.01
N VAL A 86 -6.20 -31.19 -7.78
CA VAL A 86 -6.68 -30.75 -6.46
C VAL A 86 -8.04 -31.41 -6.21
N ARG A 87 -8.08 -32.36 -5.28
CA ARG A 87 -9.28 -33.14 -4.95
C ARG A 87 -9.73 -32.87 -3.54
N GLN A 88 -11.04 -32.84 -3.33
CA GLN A 88 -11.61 -32.79 -2.00
C GLN A 88 -11.54 -34.19 -1.35
N THR A 89 -11.00 -34.28 -0.14
CA THR A 89 -10.96 -35.49 0.68
C THR A 89 -12.28 -35.67 1.44
N ALA A 90 -12.46 -36.83 2.07
CA ALA A 90 -13.66 -37.15 2.86
C ALA A 90 -13.91 -36.15 4.01
N GLU A 91 -12.87 -35.45 4.48
CA GLU A 91 -12.93 -34.47 5.57
C GLU A 91 -13.21 -33.03 5.07
N ARG A 92 -13.70 -32.86 3.84
CA ARG A 92 -13.92 -31.56 3.18
C ARG A 92 -12.65 -30.72 2.95
N ARG A 93 -11.46 -31.27 3.18
CA ARG A 93 -10.17 -30.62 2.87
C ARG A 93 -9.76 -30.84 1.42
N PHE A 94 -8.99 -29.94 0.83
CA PHE A 94 -8.35 -30.13 -0.45
C PHE A 94 -6.99 -30.80 -0.26
N ASN A 95 -6.76 -31.89 -0.99
CA ASN A 95 -5.46 -32.54 -1.11
C ASN A 95 -4.96 -32.35 -2.56
N TRP A 96 -3.76 -31.82 -2.65
CA TRP A 96 -2.91 -31.82 -3.84
C TRP A 96 -1.70 -32.71 -3.57
N SER A 97 -1.81 -33.97 -3.98
CA SER A 97 -0.84 -35.02 -3.71
C SER A 97 0.49 -34.82 -4.45
N THR A 98 1.58 -35.23 -3.80
CA THR A 98 2.93 -35.25 -4.39
C THR A 98 3.08 -36.22 -5.58
N THR A 99 2.18 -37.19 -5.75
CA THR A 99 2.20 -38.14 -6.87
C THR A 99 1.41 -37.66 -8.09
N SER A 100 0.71 -36.53 -7.97
CA SER A 100 -0.10 -35.96 -9.04
C SER A 100 0.72 -35.57 -10.27
N VAL A 101 0.06 -35.47 -11.43
CA VAL A 101 0.73 -35.13 -12.69
C VAL A 101 1.09 -33.64 -12.70
N SER A 102 0.18 -32.80 -12.24
CA SER A 102 0.38 -31.36 -12.09
C SER A 102 1.52 -31.02 -11.13
N PHE A 103 1.64 -31.68 -9.97
CA PHE A 103 2.76 -31.43 -9.06
C PHE A 103 4.10 -31.84 -9.69
N ARG A 104 4.16 -32.99 -10.36
CA ARG A 104 5.35 -33.40 -11.12
C ARG A 104 5.71 -32.36 -12.18
N LYS A 105 4.73 -31.81 -12.89
CA LYS A 105 4.98 -30.76 -13.89
C LYS A 105 5.53 -29.47 -13.26
N VAL A 106 5.01 -29.05 -12.10
CA VAL A 106 5.55 -27.90 -11.35
C VAL A 106 7.01 -28.16 -10.92
N THR A 107 7.31 -29.35 -10.42
CA THR A 107 8.70 -29.71 -10.05
C THR A 107 9.63 -29.79 -11.25
N GLU A 108 9.15 -30.30 -12.39
CA GLU A 108 9.88 -30.34 -13.65
C GLU A 108 10.23 -28.91 -14.09
N ILE A 109 9.25 -28.01 -14.18
CA ILE A 109 9.47 -26.61 -14.57
C ILE A 109 10.49 -25.95 -13.63
N LYS A 110 10.31 -26.11 -12.31
CA LYS A 110 11.23 -25.53 -11.32
C LYS A 110 12.67 -26.05 -11.46
N SER A 111 12.84 -27.30 -11.90
CA SER A 111 14.16 -27.93 -12.08
C SER A 111 14.86 -27.56 -13.39
N LYS A 112 14.15 -26.95 -14.36
CA LYS A 112 14.76 -26.53 -15.63
C LYS A 112 15.84 -25.49 -15.39
N SER A 113 16.90 -25.56 -16.19
CA SER A 113 18.08 -24.74 -15.95
C SER A 113 17.77 -23.23 -16.00
N LEU A 114 16.99 -22.78 -16.99
CA LEU A 114 16.62 -21.36 -17.10
C LEU A 114 15.76 -20.88 -15.92
N VAL A 115 14.87 -21.73 -15.39
CA VAL A 115 14.02 -21.40 -14.25
C VAL A 115 14.81 -21.42 -12.94
N SER A 116 15.68 -22.41 -12.75
CA SER A 116 16.59 -22.46 -11.59
C SER A 116 17.55 -21.27 -11.55
N ALA A 117 17.91 -20.73 -12.72
CA ALA A 117 18.75 -19.54 -12.89
C ALA A 117 17.93 -18.29 -13.30
N LEU A 118 16.65 -18.22 -12.94
CA LEU A 118 15.77 -17.11 -13.32
C LEU A 118 16.19 -15.77 -12.70
N GLY A 119 16.82 -15.78 -11.52
CA GLY A 119 17.40 -14.58 -10.91
C GLY A 119 18.53 -13.94 -11.73
N PRO A 120 19.58 -14.69 -12.12
CA PRO A 120 20.55 -14.24 -13.12
C PRO A 120 19.92 -13.83 -14.46
N LEU A 121 18.97 -14.63 -14.98
CA LEU A 121 18.36 -14.38 -16.28
C LEU A 121 17.55 -13.07 -16.29
N SER A 122 16.78 -12.80 -15.25
CA SER A 122 16.04 -11.54 -15.09
C SER A 122 16.97 -10.33 -14.96
N ARG A 123 18.13 -10.47 -14.32
CA ARG A 123 19.17 -9.42 -14.32
C ARG A 123 19.77 -9.19 -15.70
N LEU A 124 19.94 -10.24 -16.51
CA LEU A 124 20.38 -10.12 -17.90
C LEU A 124 19.30 -9.44 -18.77
N ILE A 125 18.01 -9.75 -18.55
CA ILE A 125 16.88 -9.05 -19.18
C ILE A 125 16.91 -7.56 -18.81
N ALA A 126 17.02 -7.24 -17.51
CA ALA A 126 17.11 -5.87 -17.02
C ALA A 126 18.30 -5.11 -17.64
N HIS A 127 19.49 -5.73 -17.65
CA HIS A 127 20.65 -5.13 -18.29
C HIS A 127 20.46 -4.94 -19.80
N SER A 128 19.76 -5.84 -20.48
CA SER A 128 19.43 -5.69 -21.90
C SER A 128 18.46 -4.52 -22.12
N ILE A 129 17.44 -4.36 -21.28
CA ILE A 129 16.54 -3.20 -21.30
C ILE A 129 17.33 -1.89 -21.16
N ASP A 130 18.32 -1.85 -20.26
CA ASP A 130 19.12 -0.65 -20.02
C ASP A 130 20.03 -0.28 -21.22
N ASN A 131 20.35 -1.23 -22.11
CA ASN A 131 21.36 -1.06 -23.18
C ASN A 131 20.83 -1.23 -24.62
N VAL A 132 19.55 -1.56 -24.79
CA VAL A 132 18.86 -1.57 -26.09
C VAL A 132 18.90 -0.17 -26.72
N GLN A 133 19.09 -0.13 -28.04
CA GLN A 133 19.13 1.11 -28.82
C GLN A 133 17.76 1.50 -29.35
N ASP A 134 16.90 0.53 -29.69
CA ASP A 134 15.52 0.77 -30.10
C ASP A 134 14.57 0.77 -28.89
N PRO A 135 14.09 1.93 -28.41
CA PRO A 135 13.24 2.00 -27.22
C PRO A 135 11.88 1.31 -27.43
N LEU A 136 11.42 1.13 -28.68
CA LEU A 136 10.15 0.45 -28.95
C LEU A 136 10.21 -1.05 -28.62
N LEU A 137 11.40 -1.66 -28.61
CA LEU A 137 11.56 -3.03 -28.14
C LEU A 137 11.25 -3.19 -26.66
N ILE A 138 11.49 -2.14 -25.86
CA ILE A 138 11.15 -2.12 -24.43
C ILE A 138 9.63 -2.13 -24.27
N VAL A 139 8.92 -1.33 -25.07
CA VAL A 139 7.44 -1.32 -25.11
C VAL A 139 6.92 -2.69 -25.52
N HIS A 140 7.45 -3.27 -26.59
CA HIS A 140 7.07 -4.61 -27.07
C HIS A 140 7.26 -5.69 -26.00
N CYS A 141 8.42 -5.72 -25.36
CA CYS A 141 8.75 -6.71 -24.33
C CYS A 141 7.89 -6.53 -23.07
N THR A 142 7.61 -5.29 -22.67
CA THR A 142 6.71 -5.00 -21.55
C THR A 142 5.30 -5.53 -21.83
N ASN A 143 4.78 -5.34 -23.05
CA ASN A 143 3.49 -5.89 -23.47
C ASN A 143 3.48 -7.43 -23.46
N LYS A 144 4.59 -8.08 -23.82
CA LYS A 144 4.72 -9.54 -23.67
C LYS A 144 4.65 -9.95 -22.20
N ILE A 145 5.42 -9.33 -21.32
CA ILE A 145 5.39 -9.63 -19.88
C ILE A 145 3.97 -9.41 -19.32
N ALA A 146 3.25 -8.37 -19.76
CA ALA A 146 1.84 -8.14 -19.42
C ALA A 146 0.93 -9.29 -19.88
N GLY A 147 1.10 -9.79 -21.11
CA GLY A 147 0.39 -10.97 -21.60
C GLY A 147 0.64 -12.21 -20.74
N PHE A 148 1.89 -12.44 -20.33
CA PHE A 148 2.25 -13.52 -19.41
C PHE A 148 1.58 -13.36 -18.03
N ALA A 149 1.65 -12.16 -17.43
CA ALA A 149 1.06 -11.89 -16.13
C ALA A 149 -0.46 -12.12 -16.13
N ARG A 150 -1.15 -11.67 -17.19
CA ARG A 150 -2.58 -11.91 -17.38
C ARG A 150 -2.93 -13.39 -17.49
N ASN A 151 -2.15 -14.16 -18.25
CA ASN A 151 -2.32 -15.61 -18.36
C ASN A 151 -2.15 -16.29 -17.00
N LEU A 152 -1.17 -15.84 -16.21
CA LEU A 152 -0.93 -16.34 -14.86
C LEU A 152 -2.11 -16.06 -13.92
N SER A 153 -2.61 -14.81 -13.88
CA SER A 153 -3.78 -14.42 -13.09
C SER A 153 -5.03 -15.22 -13.48
N THR A 154 -5.28 -15.36 -14.79
CA THR A 154 -6.42 -16.11 -15.31
C THR A 154 -6.33 -17.59 -14.94
N SER A 155 -5.13 -18.17 -15.03
CA SER A 155 -4.87 -19.56 -14.66
C SER A 155 -5.00 -19.78 -13.16
N TRP A 156 -4.60 -18.81 -12.33
CA TRP A 156 -4.78 -18.86 -10.88
C TRP A 156 -6.27 -18.83 -10.51
N ARG A 157 -7.07 -17.96 -11.15
CA ARG A 157 -8.51 -17.85 -10.91
C ARG A 157 -9.28 -19.16 -11.14
N GLN A 158 -8.80 -20.01 -12.03
CA GLN A 158 -9.43 -21.31 -12.34
C GLN A 158 -9.04 -22.41 -11.33
N ASN A 159 -8.16 -22.11 -10.38
CA ASN A 159 -7.62 -23.08 -9.44
C ASN A 159 -8.37 -23.02 -8.11
N LYS A 160 -8.85 -24.16 -7.61
CA LYS A 160 -9.47 -24.29 -6.26
C LYS A 160 -8.60 -23.73 -5.14
N LEU A 161 -7.27 -23.74 -5.27
CA LEU A 161 -6.36 -23.15 -4.29
C LEU A 161 -6.47 -21.62 -4.21
N SER A 162 -7.03 -20.96 -5.23
CA SER A 162 -7.29 -19.50 -5.23
C SER A 162 -8.57 -19.11 -4.49
N GLU A 163 -9.41 -20.09 -4.15
CA GLU A 163 -10.64 -19.91 -3.37
C GLU A 163 -10.36 -19.86 -1.86
N LEU A 164 -9.11 -20.10 -1.45
CA LEU A 164 -8.71 -20.15 -0.05
C LEU A 164 -7.94 -18.90 0.34
N ASP A 165 -8.37 -18.29 1.44
CA ASP A 165 -7.59 -17.23 2.09
C ASP A 165 -6.37 -17.85 2.81
N PRO A 166 -5.18 -17.23 2.74
CA PRO A 166 -4.00 -17.70 3.47
C PRO A 166 -4.22 -17.99 4.95
N ARG A 167 -5.11 -17.25 5.61
CA ARG A 167 -5.45 -17.42 7.03
C ARG A 167 -6.26 -18.71 7.29
N GLU A 168 -6.92 -19.24 6.27
CA GLU A 168 -7.82 -20.40 6.36
C GLU A 168 -7.18 -21.69 5.80
N GLU A 169 -5.98 -21.62 5.23
CA GLU A 169 -5.29 -22.76 4.61
C GLU A 169 -5.14 -23.96 5.55
N SER A 170 -4.81 -23.71 6.83
CA SER A 170 -4.66 -24.79 7.83
C SER A 170 -5.95 -25.56 8.11
N GLN A 171 -7.11 -24.98 7.79
CA GLN A 171 -8.43 -25.58 8.02
C GLN A 171 -8.87 -26.39 6.80
N TYR A 172 -8.64 -25.85 5.61
CA TYR A 172 -9.15 -26.40 4.34
C TYR A 172 -8.13 -27.19 3.52
N LEU A 173 -6.83 -27.10 3.79
CA LEU A 173 -5.81 -27.89 3.10
C LEU A 173 -5.36 -29.07 3.96
N ASP A 174 -5.08 -30.19 3.28
CA ASP A 174 -4.43 -31.33 3.91
C ASP A 174 -2.95 -31.03 4.25
N GLN A 175 -2.43 -31.72 5.27
CA GLN A 175 -1.06 -31.62 5.77
C GLN A 175 -0.01 -31.91 4.67
N GLU A 176 -0.28 -32.84 3.75
CA GLU A 176 0.63 -33.09 2.62
C GLU A 176 0.75 -31.84 1.74
N THR A 177 -0.37 -31.18 1.46
CA THR A 177 -0.41 -29.98 0.62
C THR A 177 0.31 -28.82 1.27
N ILE A 178 0.02 -28.56 2.54
CA ILE A 178 0.64 -27.47 3.31
C ILE A 178 2.16 -27.65 3.42
N SER A 179 2.62 -28.88 3.71
CA SER A 179 4.04 -29.12 4.01
C SER A 179 4.91 -29.41 2.79
N LYS A 180 4.34 -29.90 1.68
CA LYS A 180 5.13 -30.38 0.53
C LYS A 180 4.81 -29.66 -0.77
N THR A 181 3.55 -29.70 -1.22
CA THR A 181 3.25 -29.29 -2.61
C THR A 181 3.08 -27.78 -2.76
N LEU A 182 2.34 -27.15 -1.85
CA LEU A 182 2.09 -25.71 -1.85
C LEU A 182 3.38 -24.86 -1.70
N PRO A 183 4.33 -25.16 -0.80
CA PRO A 183 5.57 -24.39 -0.69
C PRO A 183 6.40 -24.38 -1.98
N VAL A 184 6.41 -25.49 -2.72
CA VAL A 184 7.14 -25.58 -4.01
C VAL A 184 6.49 -24.69 -5.06
N LEU A 185 5.16 -24.68 -5.13
CA LEU A 185 4.38 -23.79 -5.99
C LEU A 185 4.63 -22.31 -5.65
N LEU A 186 4.53 -21.95 -4.37
CA LEU A 186 4.75 -20.58 -3.90
C LEU A 186 6.17 -20.10 -4.21
N GLN A 187 7.17 -20.97 -4.08
CA GLN A 187 8.53 -20.65 -4.46
C GLN A 187 8.66 -20.35 -5.97
N LEU A 188 8.03 -21.15 -6.84
CA LEU A 188 8.06 -20.92 -8.28
C LEU A 188 7.34 -19.62 -8.67
N LEU A 189 6.18 -19.34 -8.04
CA LEU A 189 5.44 -18.10 -8.22
C LEU A 189 6.26 -16.88 -7.75
N ARG A 190 6.94 -17.00 -6.60
CA ARG A 190 7.85 -15.97 -6.08
C ARG A 190 8.94 -15.63 -7.08
N ASP A 191 9.62 -16.64 -7.60
CA ASP A 191 10.74 -16.45 -8.53
C ASP A 191 10.25 -15.84 -9.86
N THR A 192 9.06 -16.24 -10.31
CA THR A 192 8.35 -15.67 -11.46
C THR A 192 8.04 -14.18 -11.27
N MET A 193 7.45 -13.82 -10.13
CA MET A 193 7.09 -12.44 -9.81
C MET A 193 8.34 -11.55 -9.71
N PHE A 194 9.41 -12.03 -9.07
CA PHE A 194 10.67 -11.27 -8.99
C PHE A 194 11.28 -11.05 -10.37
N ALA A 195 11.22 -12.02 -11.28
CA ALA A 195 11.70 -11.84 -12.63
C ALA A 195 10.98 -10.71 -13.37
N ALA A 196 9.65 -10.63 -13.22
CA ALA A 196 8.85 -9.55 -13.79
C ALA A 196 9.19 -8.19 -13.14
N ILE A 197 9.29 -8.10 -11.80
CA ILE A 197 9.63 -6.85 -11.11
C ILE A 197 11.02 -6.35 -11.48
N ILE A 198 12.02 -7.23 -11.59
CA ILE A 198 13.38 -6.85 -11.98
C ILE A 198 13.39 -6.27 -13.40
N ALA A 199 12.65 -6.86 -14.33
CA ALA A 199 12.49 -6.32 -15.68
C ALA A 199 11.79 -4.95 -15.65
N LEU A 200 10.65 -4.84 -14.95
CA LEU A 200 9.88 -3.59 -14.83
C LEU A 200 10.68 -2.45 -14.20
N ARG A 201 11.55 -2.74 -13.23
CA ARG A 201 12.43 -1.75 -12.62
C ARG A 201 13.33 -1.11 -13.67
N SER A 202 13.95 -1.90 -14.55
CA SER A 202 14.76 -1.37 -15.65
C SER A 202 13.90 -0.68 -16.71
N VAL A 203 12.68 -1.17 -17.01
CA VAL A 203 11.74 -0.48 -17.92
C VAL A 203 11.47 0.94 -17.43
N LEU A 204 11.06 1.09 -16.17
CA LEU A 204 10.74 2.40 -15.60
C LEU A 204 11.98 3.26 -15.37
N GLY A 205 13.11 2.65 -14.99
CA GLY A 205 14.39 3.36 -14.91
C GLY A 205 14.80 3.95 -16.27
N ARG A 206 14.67 3.18 -17.35
CA ARG A 206 14.95 3.65 -18.71
C ARG A 206 13.94 4.69 -19.18
N LEU A 207 12.65 4.53 -18.84
CA LEU A 207 11.61 5.53 -19.13
C LEU A 207 11.96 6.90 -18.57
N LEU A 208 12.49 6.97 -17.34
CA LEU A 208 12.86 8.25 -16.71
C LEU A 208 14.06 8.94 -17.38
N CYS A 209 14.88 8.21 -18.13
CA CYS A 209 16.12 8.72 -18.72
C CYS A 209 16.08 8.86 -20.25
N ASP A 210 15.10 8.26 -20.93
CA ASP A 210 15.03 8.19 -22.39
C ASP A 210 13.88 9.06 -22.93
N GLY A 211 14.19 10.05 -23.76
CA GLY A 211 13.20 11.01 -24.28
C GLY A 211 12.10 10.40 -25.16
N VAL A 212 12.36 9.27 -25.83
CA VAL A 212 11.36 8.59 -26.65
C VAL A 212 10.35 7.85 -25.77
N LEU A 213 10.84 7.18 -24.72
CA LEU A 213 9.99 6.49 -23.74
C LEU A 213 9.24 7.48 -22.85
N ALA A 214 9.87 8.60 -22.49
CA ALA A 214 9.28 9.67 -21.69
C ALA A 214 8.25 10.51 -22.45
N SER A 215 8.06 10.28 -23.76
CA SER A 215 7.06 11.01 -24.55
C SER A 215 5.63 10.74 -24.07
N ASP A 216 4.73 11.70 -24.27
CA ASP A 216 3.31 11.63 -23.88
C ASP A 216 2.55 10.46 -24.51
N THR A 217 3.09 9.85 -25.56
CA THR A 217 2.51 8.67 -26.20
C THR A 217 2.91 7.37 -25.48
N ASN A 218 4.18 7.25 -25.09
CA ASN A 218 4.75 5.99 -24.58
C ASN A 218 4.74 5.91 -23.05
N ALA A 219 5.02 7.02 -22.36
CA ALA A 219 5.15 7.05 -20.91
C ALA A 219 3.88 6.56 -20.17
N PRO A 220 2.67 7.08 -20.46
CA PRO A 220 1.47 6.60 -19.80
C PRO A 220 1.16 5.13 -20.14
N ALA A 221 1.42 4.71 -21.39
CA ALA A 221 1.18 3.32 -21.81
C ALA A 221 2.08 2.34 -21.02
N LEU A 222 3.37 2.64 -20.88
CA LEU A 222 4.31 1.83 -20.11
C LEU A 222 3.97 1.81 -18.61
N ALA A 223 3.58 2.96 -18.05
CA ALA A 223 3.15 3.06 -16.66
C ALA A 223 1.89 2.21 -16.40
N MET A 224 0.87 2.34 -17.25
CA MET A 224 -0.35 1.53 -17.16
C MET A 224 -0.07 0.04 -17.27
N GLN A 225 0.77 -0.39 -18.23
CA GLN A 225 1.12 -1.81 -18.38
C GLN A 225 1.90 -2.33 -17.17
N SER A 226 2.79 -1.53 -16.60
CA SER A 226 3.50 -1.89 -15.37
C SER A 226 2.53 -2.11 -14.21
N LEU A 227 1.57 -1.22 -14.01
CA LEU A 227 0.53 -1.37 -12.98
C LEU A 227 -0.39 -2.57 -13.25
N HIS A 228 -0.71 -2.87 -14.51
CA HIS A 228 -1.45 -4.10 -14.86
C HIS A 228 -0.68 -5.36 -14.51
N ILE A 229 0.63 -5.40 -14.78
CA ILE A 229 1.47 -6.54 -14.39
C ILE A 229 1.48 -6.69 -12.86
N LEU A 230 1.60 -5.58 -12.12
CA LEU A 230 1.54 -5.60 -10.65
C LEU A 230 0.19 -6.10 -10.14
N ARG A 231 -0.93 -5.68 -10.75
CA ARG A 231 -2.27 -6.19 -10.44
C ARG A 231 -2.40 -7.68 -10.69
N ASP A 232 -2.02 -8.12 -11.89
CA ASP A 232 -2.18 -9.51 -12.33
C ASP A 232 -1.27 -10.47 -11.55
N THR A 233 -0.21 -9.96 -10.92
CA THR A 233 0.66 -10.72 -10.01
C THR A 233 0.43 -10.41 -8.53
N TYR A 234 -0.60 -9.62 -8.20
CA TYR A 234 -0.82 -9.12 -6.84
C TYR A 234 -1.09 -10.25 -5.83
N PHE A 235 -1.78 -11.30 -6.26
CA PHE A 235 -2.03 -12.49 -5.44
C PHE A 235 -0.73 -13.19 -4.98
N ILE A 236 0.37 -13.00 -5.70
CA ILE A 236 1.70 -13.50 -5.33
C ILE A 236 2.37 -12.52 -4.37
N SER A 237 2.42 -11.24 -4.74
CA SER A 237 3.13 -10.22 -3.94
C SER A 237 2.49 -10.01 -2.58
N HIS A 238 1.16 -10.00 -2.51
CA HIS A 238 0.39 -9.83 -1.27
C HIS A 238 0.61 -11.03 -0.35
N ARG A 239 0.38 -12.25 -0.85
CA ARG A 239 0.51 -13.49 -0.07
C ARG A 239 1.91 -13.72 0.50
N LEU A 240 2.95 -13.25 -0.18
CA LEU A 240 4.35 -13.39 0.24
C LEU A 240 4.88 -12.16 1.02
N GLY A 241 4.04 -11.14 1.27
CA GLY A 241 4.46 -9.92 1.96
C GLY A 241 5.50 -9.09 1.20
N LEU A 242 5.50 -9.15 -0.13
CA LEU A 242 6.51 -8.52 -1.00
C LEU A 242 6.12 -7.13 -1.50
N THR A 243 4.90 -6.68 -1.21
CA THR A 243 4.39 -5.34 -1.55
C THR A 243 5.19 -4.23 -0.88
N SER A 244 5.82 -4.50 0.27
CA SER A 244 6.69 -3.56 1.00
C SER A 244 8.16 -3.58 0.53
N SER A 245 8.53 -4.46 -0.41
CA SER A 245 9.90 -4.53 -0.92
C SER A 245 10.26 -3.27 -1.72
N SER A 246 11.49 -2.77 -1.56
CA SER A 246 11.94 -1.54 -2.23
C SER A 246 11.82 -1.61 -3.76
N GLN A 247 11.99 -2.79 -4.35
CA GLN A 247 11.85 -3.04 -5.77
C GLN A 247 10.40 -2.90 -6.24
N TYR A 248 9.46 -3.51 -5.50
CA TYR A 248 8.04 -3.38 -5.79
C TYR A 248 7.58 -1.93 -5.63
N MET A 249 7.96 -1.28 -4.53
CA MET A 249 7.61 0.12 -4.23
C MET A 249 8.13 1.08 -5.29
N PHE A 250 9.37 0.89 -5.76
CA PHE A 250 9.91 1.68 -6.87
C PHE A 250 9.05 1.54 -8.13
N VAL A 251 8.72 0.30 -8.54
CA VAL A 251 7.91 0.07 -9.75
C VAL A 251 6.51 0.67 -9.59
N ASN A 252 5.87 0.42 -8.44
CA ASN A 252 4.52 0.90 -8.17
C ASN A 252 4.44 2.43 -8.17
N PHE A 253 5.21 3.09 -7.31
CA PHE A 253 5.13 4.55 -7.18
C PHE A 253 5.66 5.29 -8.40
N THR A 254 6.71 4.79 -9.06
CA THR A 254 7.17 5.41 -10.31
C THR A 254 6.10 5.34 -11.39
N ALA A 255 5.39 4.21 -11.52
CA ALA A 255 4.30 4.09 -12.49
C ALA A 255 3.11 4.99 -12.13
N VAL A 256 2.74 5.07 -10.84
CA VAL A 256 1.70 6.00 -10.35
C VAL A 256 2.08 7.46 -10.61
N ASP A 257 3.32 7.86 -10.30
CA ASP A 257 3.82 9.23 -10.49
C ASP A 257 3.87 9.64 -11.96
N VAL A 258 4.22 8.72 -12.86
CA VAL A 258 4.17 8.97 -14.30
C VAL A 258 2.72 9.10 -14.75
N LEU A 259 1.86 8.15 -14.38
CA LEU A 259 0.48 8.10 -14.86
C LEU A 259 -0.37 9.26 -14.32
N SER A 260 -0.12 9.72 -13.09
CA SER A 260 -0.88 10.81 -12.42
C SER A 260 -0.76 12.17 -13.14
N ARG A 261 0.20 12.32 -14.06
CA ARG A 261 0.31 13.48 -14.95
C ARG A 261 -0.68 13.47 -16.11
N TYR A 262 -1.28 12.31 -16.39
CA TYR A 262 -2.14 12.05 -17.55
C TYR A 262 -3.53 11.66 -17.06
N GLN A 263 -4.41 12.64 -16.89
CA GLN A 263 -5.75 12.42 -16.34
C GLN A 263 -6.55 11.36 -17.11
N ALA A 264 -6.70 11.50 -18.43
CA ALA A 264 -7.53 10.58 -19.23
C ALA A 264 -7.03 9.12 -19.16
N GLN A 265 -5.71 8.94 -19.11
CA GLN A 265 -5.07 7.63 -19.01
C GLN A 265 -5.17 7.06 -17.59
N SER A 266 -5.07 7.91 -16.56
CA SER A 266 -5.36 7.52 -15.16
C SER A 266 -6.79 7.03 -14.99
N GLU A 267 -7.76 7.77 -15.55
CA GLU A 267 -9.18 7.39 -15.50
C GLU A 267 -9.44 6.08 -16.25
N ASN A 268 -8.87 5.92 -17.46
CA ASN A 268 -8.95 4.68 -18.22
C ASN A 268 -8.34 3.49 -17.45
N PHE A 269 -7.17 3.70 -16.84
CA PHE A 269 -6.55 2.67 -16.01
C PHE A 269 -7.46 2.24 -14.86
N LEU A 270 -7.99 3.18 -14.08
CA LEU A 270 -8.87 2.87 -12.95
C LEU A 270 -10.16 2.15 -13.39
N GLU A 271 -10.75 2.55 -14.51
CA GLU A 271 -11.89 1.84 -15.10
C GLU A 271 -11.53 0.42 -15.55
N SER A 272 -10.33 0.23 -16.10
CA SER A 272 -9.87 -1.09 -16.55
C SER A 272 -9.57 -2.07 -15.39
N ILE A 273 -9.33 -1.54 -14.19
CA ILE A 273 -9.09 -2.32 -12.97
C ILE A 273 -10.24 -2.27 -11.97
N ARG A 274 -11.40 -1.71 -12.35
CA ARG A 274 -12.58 -1.55 -11.50
C ARG A 274 -12.98 -2.85 -10.77
N PRO A 275 -13.57 -2.75 -9.57
CA PRO A 275 -14.22 -3.88 -8.90
C PRO A 275 -15.25 -4.57 -9.80
N ALA A 276 -15.32 -5.90 -9.70
CA ALA A 276 -16.22 -6.72 -10.52
C ALA A 276 -17.70 -6.39 -10.24
N SER A 277 -18.04 -6.09 -8.99
CA SER A 277 -19.38 -5.70 -8.54
C SER A 277 -19.31 -4.42 -7.71
N LEU A 278 -19.52 -3.26 -8.34
CA LEU A 278 -19.62 -1.99 -7.61
C LEU A 278 -20.77 -2.04 -6.60
N GLY A 279 -20.53 -1.54 -5.39
CA GLY A 279 -21.51 -1.56 -4.32
C GLY A 279 -21.68 -2.91 -3.60
N ARG A 280 -20.91 -3.96 -3.94
CA ARG A 280 -20.98 -5.26 -3.26
C ARG A 280 -19.62 -5.92 -3.13
N ILE A 281 -19.34 -6.45 -1.94
CA ILE A 281 -18.15 -7.27 -1.68
C ILE A 281 -18.25 -8.59 -2.49
N PRO A 282 -17.28 -8.90 -3.35
CA PRO A 282 -17.28 -10.14 -4.11
C PRO A 282 -17.03 -11.35 -3.18
N PRO A 283 -17.62 -12.52 -3.48
CA PRO A 283 -17.46 -13.71 -2.65
C PRO A 283 -16.08 -14.37 -2.80
N HIS A 284 -15.44 -14.23 -3.98
CA HIS A 284 -14.20 -14.92 -4.30
C HIS A 284 -12.97 -14.18 -3.71
N PRO A 285 -12.06 -14.83 -2.98
CA PRO A 285 -10.89 -14.17 -2.38
C PRO A 285 -10.00 -13.44 -3.37
N LEU A 286 -9.71 -14.03 -4.54
CA LEU A 286 -8.95 -13.35 -5.59
C LEU A 286 -9.60 -12.03 -6.06
N ASP A 287 -10.93 -11.98 -6.19
CA ASP A 287 -11.62 -10.75 -6.59
C ASP A 287 -11.55 -9.70 -5.47
N ARG A 288 -11.60 -10.11 -4.19
CA ARG A 288 -11.33 -9.23 -3.04
C ARG A 288 -9.88 -8.71 -3.02
N LEU A 289 -8.90 -9.53 -3.41
CA LEU A 289 -7.51 -9.08 -3.57
C LEU A 289 -7.35 -8.05 -4.70
N HIS A 290 -8.10 -8.22 -5.80
CA HIS A 290 -8.13 -7.20 -6.85
C HIS A 290 -8.79 -5.90 -6.38
N ASP A 291 -9.85 -5.98 -5.56
CA ASP A 291 -10.44 -4.80 -4.92
C ASP A 291 -9.44 -4.11 -3.97
N LEU A 292 -8.67 -4.88 -3.18
CA LEU A 292 -7.59 -4.34 -2.33
C LEU A 292 -6.52 -3.62 -3.16
N PHE A 293 -6.06 -4.23 -4.27
CA PHE A 293 -5.14 -3.56 -5.19
C PHE A 293 -5.75 -2.27 -5.76
N PHE A 294 -7.02 -2.32 -6.17
CA PHE A 294 -7.75 -1.17 -6.70
C PHE A 294 -7.79 -0.04 -5.69
N LEU A 295 -8.21 -0.30 -4.44
CA LEU A 295 -8.33 0.73 -3.40
C LEU A 295 -6.97 1.36 -3.06
N ASN A 296 -5.96 0.54 -2.79
CA ASN A 296 -4.59 1.04 -2.51
C ASN A 296 -4.05 1.88 -3.67
N THR A 297 -4.32 1.49 -4.92
CA THR A 297 -3.86 2.24 -6.09
C THR A 297 -4.66 3.53 -6.30
N ALA A 298 -5.97 3.47 -6.10
CA ALA A 298 -6.90 4.57 -6.36
C ALA A 298 -6.69 5.76 -5.43
N GLU A 299 -6.24 5.53 -4.20
CA GLU A 299 -5.91 6.58 -3.23
C GLU A 299 -4.98 7.65 -3.84
N HIS A 300 -3.99 7.21 -4.61
CA HIS A 300 -2.99 8.07 -5.24
C HIS A 300 -3.51 8.91 -6.41
N PHE A 301 -4.67 8.57 -6.97
CA PHE A 301 -5.23 9.24 -8.15
C PHE A 301 -6.38 10.20 -7.82
N THR A 302 -6.80 10.29 -6.56
CA THR A 302 -7.93 11.13 -6.11
C THR A 302 -7.79 12.61 -6.49
N LEU A 303 -6.55 13.11 -6.52
CA LEU A 303 -6.22 14.48 -6.95
C LEU A 303 -6.13 14.67 -8.47
N THR A 304 -5.94 13.59 -9.23
CA THR A 304 -5.75 13.61 -10.68
C THR A 304 -7.06 13.43 -11.44
N VAL A 305 -7.94 12.54 -10.96
CA VAL A 305 -9.17 12.18 -11.68
C VAL A 305 -10.29 13.19 -11.48
N SER A 306 -11.29 13.13 -12.36
CA SER A 306 -12.47 13.98 -12.25
C SER A 306 -13.28 13.69 -10.98
N PRO A 307 -13.94 14.72 -10.39
CA PRO A 307 -14.84 14.52 -9.25
C PRO A 307 -15.94 13.51 -9.50
N ARG A 308 -16.39 13.42 -10.76
CA ARG A 308 -17.36 12.41 -11.20
C ARG A 308 -16.82 10.99 -11.03
N LEU A 309 -15.61 10.70 -11.50
CA LEU A 309 -15.03 9.37 -11.34
C LEU A 309 -14.74 9.05 -9.86
N ASN A 310 -14.28 10.04 -9.09
CA ASN A 310 -14.10 9.93 -7.64
C ASN A 310 -15.40 9.45 -6.96
N GLN A 311 -16.55 10.00 -7.35
CA GLN A 311 -17.84 9.60 -6.79
C GLN A 311 -18.38 8.29 -7.39
N ASP A 312 -18.49 8.21 -8.72
CA ASP A 312 -19.18 7.12 -9.42
C ASP A 312 -18.43 5.78 -9.31
N LEU A 313 -17.09 5.82 -9.27
CA LEU A 313 -16.24 4.63 -9.24
C LEU A 313 -15.55 4.44 -7.89
N LEU A 314 -14.74 5.40 -7.44
CA LEU A 314 -13.85 5.18 -6.27
C LEU A 314 -14.65 5.11 -4.97
N PHE A 315 -15.55 6.07 -4.73
CA PHE A 315 -16.40 6.09 -3.54
C PHE A 315 -17.31 4.86 -3.52
N ASN A 316 -17.99 4.54 -4.63
CA ASN A 316 -18.86 3.36 -4.72
C ASN A 316 -18.10 2.02 -4.64
N GLY A 317 -16.82 2.00 -5.00
CA GLY A 317 -15.93 0.85 -4.83
C GLY A 317 -15.51 0.65 -3.36
N ALA A 318 -15.29 1.74 -2.63
CA ALA A 318 -14.90 1.71 -1.22
C ALA A 318 -16.08 1.54 -0.25
N ALA A 319 -17.25 2.09 -0.58
CA ALA A 319 -18.43 2.15 0.30
C ALA A 319 -18.86 0.79 0.90
N PRO A 320 -18.83 -0.36 0.18
CA PRO A 320 -19.22 -1.65 0.76
C PRO A 320 -18.30 -2.11 1.90
N TYR A 321 -17.07 -1.61 1.95
CA TYR A 321 -16.03 -2.08 2.86
C TYR A 321 -15.92 -1.26 4.14
N ILE A 322 -16.63 -0.15 4.28
CA ILE A 322 -16.61 0.70 5.49
C ILE A 322 -17.75 0.40 6.47
N ASP A 323 -18.46 -0.71 6.29
CA ASP A 323 -19.53 -1.13 7.21
C ASP A 323 -18.95 -1.44 8.61
N PRO A 324 -19.38 -0.73 9.68
CA PRO A 324 -18.95 -1.02 11.05
C PRO A 324 -19.26 -2.44 11.51
N GLN A 325 -20.28 -3.08 10.92
CA GLN A 325 -20.69 -4.46 11.20
C GLN A 325 -20.13 -5.45 10.16
N GLY A 326 -19.18 -5.01 9.35
CA GLY A 326 -18.54 -5.80 8.30
C GLY A 326 -17.74 -6.99 8.84
N ASP A 327 -17.36 -7.89 7.93
CA ASP A 327 -16.56 -9.07 8.25
C ASP A 327 -15.15 -8.68 8.73
N PRO A 328 -14.75 -8.98 9.98
CA PRO A 328 -13.45 -8.62 10.53
C PRO A 328 -12.26 -9.22 9.74
N ARG A 329 -12.48 -10.28 8.96
CA ARG A 329 -11.44 -10.87 8.11
C ARG A 329 -11.00 -9.93 6.99
N LEU A 330 -11.82 -8.95 6.64
CA LEU A 330 -11.56 -7.97 5.58
C LEU A 330 -10.82 -6.73 6.07
N GLY A 331 -10.18 -6.78 7.25
CA GLY A 331 -9.50 -5.63 7.87
C GLY A 331 -8.57 -4.85 6.94
N GLU A 332 -7.74 -5.51 6.15
CA GLU A 332 -6.83 -4.82 5.21
C GLU A 332 -7.58 -4.05 4.11
N ILE A 333 -8.69 -4.59 3.61
CA ILE A 333 -9.53 -3.93 2.59
C ILE A 333 -10.36 -2.81 3.22
N TYR A 334 -10.84 -3.04 4.44
CA TYR A 334 -11.51 -2.04 5.26
C TYR A 334 -10.62 -0.81 5.46
N GLU A 335 -9.35 -1.01 5.81
CA GLU A 335 -8.37 0.07 5.95
C GLU A 335 -8.10 0.80 4.63
N ALA A 336 -7.88 0.07 3.54
CA ALA A 336 -7.68 0.66 2.22
C ALA A 336 -8.91 1.48 1.78
N ALA A 337 -10.12 1.02 2.09
CA ALA A 337 -11.35 1.75 1.79
C ALA A 337 -11.45 3.06 2.58
N HIS A 338 -11.09 3.06 3.86
CA HIS A 338 -11.01 4.28 4.67
C HIS A 338 -9.99 5.28 4.11
N SER A 339 -8.81 4.81 3.71
CA SER A 339 -7.78 5.68 3.11
C SER A 339 -8.27 6.33 1.83
N VAL A 340 -8.92 5.58 0.93
CA VAL A 340 -9.49 6.12 -0.32
C VAL A 340 -10.58 7.15 -0.02
N ILE A 341 -11.51 6.87 0.90
CA ILE A 341 -12.58 7.83 1.23
C ILE A 341 -11.99 9.11 1.81
N LEU A 342 -11.03 9.01 2.75
CA LEU A 342 -10.35 10.19 3.29
C LEU A 342 -9.63 10.99 2.19
N ALA A 343 -8.96 10.32 1.25
CA ALA A 343 -8.30 10.97 0.13
C ALA A 343 -9.29 11.68 -0.80
N ILE A 344 -10.45 11.06 -1.10
CA ILE A 344 -11.54 11.70 -1.87
C ILE A 344 -12.05 12.95 -1.15
N LEU A 345 -12.29 12.85 0.16
CA LEU A 345 -12.80 13.97 0.97
C LEU A 345 -11.78 15.11 1.09
N ALA A 346 -10.48 14.78 1.12
CA ALA A 346 -9.39 15.75 1.22
C ALA A 346 -9.11 16.48 -0.11
N ALA A 347 -9.52 15.92 -1.25
CA ALA A 347 -9.27 16.50 -2.56
C ALA A 347 -10.10 17.80 -2.75
N PRO A 348 -9.45 18.97 -2.99
CA PRO A 348 -10.14 20.25 -3.07
C PRO A 348 -11.25 20.32 -4.14
N GLN A 349 -11.04 19.65 -5.28
CA GLN A 349 -12.02 19.57 -6.38
C GLN A 349 -13.29 18.80 -6.03
N ASN A 350 -13.28 18.01 -4.95
CA ASN A 350 -14.40 17.17 -4.53
C ASN A 350 -15.26 17.86 -3.45
N ALA A 351 -15.14 19.17 -3.25
CA ALA A 351 -15.84 19.92 -2.21
C ALA A 351 -17.33 19.58 -2.09
N GLU A 352 -18.05 19.47 -3.21
CA GLU A 352 -19.47 19.13 -3.22
C GLU A 352 -19.73 17.69 -2.75
N VAL A 353 -18.94 16.73 -3.24
CA VAL A 353 -19.00 15.33 -2.80
C VAL A 353 -18.69 15.22 -1.32
N ALA A 354 -17.68 15.95 -0.85
CA ALA A 354 -17.27 15.93 0.55
C ALA A 354 -18.34 16.52 1.47
N THR A 355 -18.93 17.67 1.11
CA THR A 355 -20.02 18.31 1.87
C THR A 355 -21.21 17.36 2.08
N ARG A 356 -21.52 16.51 1.09
CA ARG A 356 -22.62 15.53 1.18
C ARG A 356 -22.30 14.31 2.05
N ASN A 357 -21.04 13.87 2.05
CA ASN A 357 -20.66 12.58 2.63
C ASN A 357 -19.95 12.67 4.00
N VAL A 358 -19.37 13.82 4.35
CA VAL A 358 -18.67 14.00 5.65
C VAL A 358 -19.54 13.64 6.85
N PRO A 359 -20.82 14.06 6.96
CA PRO A 359 -21.65 13.71 8.12
C PRO A 359 -21.82 12.20 8.29
N PHE A 360 -22.13 11.50 7.19
CA PHE A 360 -22.28 10.04 7.19
C PHE A 360 -20.97 9.35 7.56
N TYR A 361 -19.85 9.81 7.00
CA TYR A 361 -18.54 9.24 7.28
C TYR A 361 -18.10 9.44 8.75
N VAL A 362 -18.40 10.59 9.37
CA VAL A 362 -18.17 10.83 10.80
C VAL A 362 -18.98 9.85 11.65
N GLU A 363 -20.25 9.64 11.31
CA GLU A 363 -21.09 8.64 11.99
C GLU A 363 -20.51 7.23 11.84
N THR A 364 -20.07 6.84 10.63
CA THR A 364 -19.39 5.57 10.39
C THR A 364 -18.14 5.42 11.28
N LEU A 365 -17.27 6.43 11.35
CA LEU A 365 -16.08 6.39 12.20
C LEU A 365 -16.41 6.16 13.69
N LEU A 366 -17.44 6.85 14.19
CA LEU A 366 -17.89 6.73 15.58
C LEU A 366 -18.57 5.39 15.87
N GLN A 367 -19.13 4.72 14.87
CA GLN A 367 -19.71 3.37 14.99
C GLN A 367 -18.64 2.28 14.84
N SER A 368 -17.57 2.53 14.09
CA SER A 368 -16.49 1.59 13.82
C SER A 368 -15.40 1.52 14.89
N PHE A 369 -15.45 2.36 15.93
CA PHE A 369 -14.53 2.30 17.07
C PHE A 369 -15.28 1.81 18.32
N PRO A 370 -14.74 0.84 19.11
CA PRO A 370 -13.36 0.33 19.12
C PRO A 370 -13.03 -0.81 18.16
N ARG A 371 -14.04 -1.34 17.44
CA ARG A 371 -13.86 -2.36 16.40
C ARG A 371 -14.86 -2.09 15.28
N PRO A 372 -14.46 -2.24 14.01
CA PRO A 372 -13.18 -2.77 13.52
C PRO A 372 -11.98 -1.79 13.54
N LEU A 373 -12.16 -0.48 13.75
CA LEU A 373 -11.04 0.48 13.77
C LEU A 373 -10.19 0.40 15.02
N ALA A 374 -8.88 0.29 14.84
CA ALA A 374 -7.92 0.45 15.93
C ALA A 374 -7.86 1.90 16.44
N ALA A 375 -7.45 2.08 17.69
CA ALA A 375 -7.32 3.40 18.32
C ALA A 375 -6.48 4.39 17.50
N ARG A 376 -5.38 3.92 16.89
CA ARG A 376 -4.52 4.75 16.03
C ARG A 376 -5.24 5.20 14.76
N GLN A 377 -5.94 4.28 14.11
CA GLN A 377 -6.66 4.53 12.85
C GLN A 377 -7.83 5.49 13.10
N PHE A 378 -8.59 5.28 14.16
CA PHE A 378 -9.67 6.17 14.56
C PHE A 378 -9.17 7.60 14.80
N ARG A 379 -8.13 7.78 15.63
CA ARG A 379 -7.52 9.09 15.90
C ARG A 379 -7.08 9.79 14.62
N LEU A 380 -6.40 9.08 13.72
CA LEU A 380 -5.92 9.61 12.45
C LEU A 380 -7.07 10.01 11.51
N ALA A 381 -8.12 9.19 11.44
CA ALA A 381 -9.29 9.45 10.62
C ALA A 381 -10.06 10.68 11.13
N VAL A 382 -10.30 10.77 12.43
CA VAL A 382 -10.95 11.93 13.07
C VAL A 382 -10.13 13.20 12.86
N LYS A 383 -8.81 13.17 13.13
CA LYS A 383 -7.89 14.28 12.87
C LYS A 383 -7.97 14.74 11.42
N SER A 384 -8.00 13.80 10.48
CA SER A 384 -8.09 14.07 9.05
C SER A 384 -9.40 14.79 8.70
N VAL A 385 -10.55 14.30 9.18
CA VAL A 385 -11.86 14.94 8.90
C VAL A 385 -11.94 16.35 9.48
N VAL A 386 -11.48 16.55 10.72
CA VAL A 386 -11.47 17.89 11.35
C VAL A 386 -10.55 18.84 10.58
N ARG A 387 -9.40 18.37 10.10
CA ARG A 387 -8.50 19.14 9.25
C ARG A 387 -9.13 19.51 7.90
N ILE A 388 -9.84 18.59 7.26
CA ILE A 388 -10.52 18.85 5.99
C ILE A 388 -11.65 19.88 6.20
N ALA A 389 -12.32 19.88 7.35
CA ALA A 389 -13.32 20.88 7.72
C ALA A 389 -12.74 22.22 8.21
N ALA A 390 -11.41 22.40 8.24
CA ALA A 390 -10.76 23.63 8.68
C ALA A 390 -10.62 24.66 7.53
N PRO A 391 -10.72 25.98 7.82
CA PRO A 391 -10.38 27.02 6.84
C PRO A 391 -8.94 26.87 6.31
N PRO A 392 -8.68 27.15 5.02
CA PRO A 392 -9.55 27.80 4.03
C PRO A 392 -10.38 26.80 3.17
N SER A 393 -10.70 25.61 3.67
CA SER A 393 -11.38 24.60 2.85
C SER A 393 -12.81 25.01 2.45
N PRO A 394 -13.31 24.55 1.29
CA PRO A 394 -14.71 24.75 0.91
C PRO A 394 -15.71 24.16 1.90
N ILE A 395 -15.34 23.07 2.58
CA ILE A 395 -16.19 22.43 3.60
C ILE A 395 -16.38 23.35 4.79
N ALA A 396 -15.33 24.06 5.22
CA ALA A 396 -15.42 25.02 6.32
C ALA A 396 -16.45 26.14 6.04
N VAL A 397 -16.63 26.50 4.77
CA VAL A 397 -17.63 27.50 4.34
C VAL A 397 -19.04 26.90 4.31
N CYS A 398 -19.19 25.71 3.73
CA CYS A 398 -20.49 25.04 3.62
C CYS A 398 -21.02 24.52 4.97
N MET A 399 -20.12 24.16 5.89
CA MET A 399 -20.41 23.50 7.15
C MET A 399 -19.58 24.11 8.30
N PRO A 400 -19.80 25.39 8.66
CA PRO A 400 -18.94 26.11 9.61
C PRO A 400 -18.94 25.51 11.02
N LEU A 401 -19.99 24.79 11.40
CA LEU A 401 -20.12 24.14 12.70
C LEU A 401 -19.56 22.71 12.74
N MET A 402 -19.09 22.16 11.62
CA MET A 402 -18.70 20.76 11.52
C MET A 402 -17.62 20.37 12.54
N GLN A 403 -16.57 21.20 12.69
CA GLN A 403 -15.48 20.92 13.63
C GLN A 403 -15.98 20.92 15.08
N ALA A 404 -16.86 21.86 15.46
CA ALA A 404 -17.48 21.90 16.78
C ALA A 404 -18.35 20.66 17.04
N ILE A 405 -19.21 20.30 16.06
CA ILE A 405 -20.07 19.11 16.14
C ILE A 405 -19.24 17.83 16.33
N ILE A 406 -18.15 17.65 15.59
CA ILE A 406 -17.28 16.46 15.74
C ILE A 406 -16.71 16.40 17.16
N LEU A 407 -16.19 17.51 17.69
CA LEU A 407 -15.63 17.55 19.05
C LEU A 407 -16.69 17.30 20.11
N ASP A 408 -17.89 17.86 19.95
CA ASP A 408 -19.02 17.61 20.84
C ASP A 408 -19.45 16.14 20.84
N LEU A 409 -19.55 15.51 19.67
CA LEU A 409 -19.84 14.08 19.55
C LEU A 409 -18.76 13.23 20.23
N LEU A 410 -17.48 13.57 20.09
CA LEU A 410 -16.38 12.89 20.79
C LEU A 410 -16.48 13.06 22.30
N ARG A 411 -16.81 14.26 22.78
CA ARG A 411 -17.00 14.56 24.20
C ARG A 411 -18.18 13.77 24.78
N GLU A 412 -19.31 13.72 24.07
CA GLU A 412 -20.48 12.95 24.46
C GLU A 412 -20.15 11.45 24.52
N ARG A 413 -19.50 10.91 23.50
CA ARG A 413 -19.07 9.51 23.48
C ARG A 413 -18.09 9.19 24.60
N MET A 414 -17.12 10.07 24.86
CA MET A 414 -16.18 9.94 25.98
C MET A 414 -16.90 9.84 27.33
N SER A 415 -17.99 10.58 27.55
CA SER A 415 -18.74 10.54 28.81
C SER A 415 -19.39 9.18 29.10
N HIS A 416 -19.63 8.37 28.06
CA HIS A 416 -20.22 7.04 28.13
C HIS A 416 -19.23 5.90 27.82
N ALA A 417 -17.96 6.23 27.56
CA ALA A 417 -16.95 5.27 27.12
C ALA A 417 -16.38 4.44 28.27
N SER A 418 -15.97 3.20 27.95
CA SER A 418 -15.34 2.32 28.93
C SER A 418 -13.93 2.78 29.30
N GLU A 419 -13.57 2.62 30.58
CA GLU A 419 -12.19 2.77 31.09
C GLU A 419 -11.40 1.44 31.01
N GLU A 420 -12.04 0.35 30.55
CA GLU A 420 -11.36 -0.91 30.33
C GLU A 420 -10.30 -0.79 29.23
N LEU A 421 -9.17 -1.46 29.44
CA LEU A 421 -8.06 -1.44 28.49
C LEU A 421 -8.47 -2.15 27.20
N LEU A 422 -8.30 -1.44 26.08
CA LEU A 422 -8.49 -2.01 24.76
C LEU A 422 -7.45 -3.10 24.50
N PRO A 423 -7.83 -4.15 23.74
CA PRO A 423 -6.88 -5.17 23.32
C PRO A 423 -5.73 -4.52 22.53
N SER A 424 -4.50 -4.96 22.80
CA SER A 424 -3.34 -4.50 22.05
C SER A 424 -3.51 -4.81 20.56
N ASP A 425 -3.16 -3.84 19.73
CA ASP A 425 -3.12 -3.99 18.28
C ASP A 425 -2.13 -5.11 17.91
N PRO A 426 -2.57 -6.18 17.20
CA PRO A 426 -1.70 -7.31 16.85
C PRO A 426 -0.54 -6.90 15.93
N ASP A 427 -0.66 -5.79 15.20
CA ASP A 427 0.37 -5.32 14.25
C ASP A 427 1.42 -4.40 14.87
N LEU A 428 1.27 -4.06 16.16
CA LEU A 428 2.25 -3.29 16.93
C LEU A 428 3.07 -4.21 17.83
N SER A 429 4.38 -3.98 17.88
CA SER A 429 5.22 -4.60 18.90
C SER A 429 4.70 -4.16 20.28
N LYS A 430 4.55 -5.11 21.21
CA LYS A 430 4.06 -4.87 22.59
C LYS A 430 4.82 -3.78 23.36
N GLU A 431 5.98 -3.36 22.84
CA GLU A 431 6.85 -2.33 23.42
C GLU A 431 6.54 -0.90 22.95
N SER A 432 5.69 -0.72 21.92
CA SER A 432 5.61 0.57 21.23
C SER A 432 4.51 1.53 21.71
N GLN A 433 3.42 1.05 22.34
CA GLN A 433 2.40 1.92 22.97
C GLN A 433 1.74 1.26 24.19
N PRO A 434 1.59 1.98 25.32
CA PRO A 434 0.84 1.47 26.47
C PRO A 434 -0.65 1.30 26.11
N PRO A 435 -1.35 0.32 26.72
CA PRO A 435 -2.75 0.05 26.43
C PRO A 435 -3.64 1.24 26.81
N LEU A 436 -4.52 1.63 25.89
CA LEU A 436 -5.46 2.74 26.03
C LEU A 436 -6.87 2.23 26.30
N SER A 437 -7.67 2.96 27.06
CA SER A 437 -9.12 2.76 27.17
C SER A 437 -9.84 3.50 26.05
N GLU A 438 -11.10 3.15 25.77
CA GLU A 438 -11.92 3.90 24.80
C GLU A 438 -11.98 5.38 25.14
N LYS A 439 -12.17 5.67 26.44
CA LYS A 439 -12.26 7.03 26.96
C LYS A 439 -10.96 7.82 26.74
N ALA A 440 -9.81 7.20 26.97
CA ALA A 440 -8.52 7.81 26.68
C ALA A 440 -8.33 8.07 25.18
N VAL A 441 -8.80 7.18 24.30
CA VAL A 441 -8.72 7.37 22.84
C VAL A 441 -9.59 8.54 22.37
N PHE A 442 -10.80 8.71 22.90
CA PHE A 442 -11.64 9.86 22.57
C PHE A 442 -10.98 11.18 23.00
N LEU A 443 -10.43 11.24 24.22
CA LEU A 443 -9.69 12.43 24.67
C LEU A 443 -8.46 12.71 23.79
N LEU A 444 -7.67 11.69 23.47
CA LEU A 444 -6.51 11.85 22.59
C LEU A 444 -6.93 12.32 21.18
N SER A 445 -8.08 11.88 20.69
CA SER A 445 -8.65 12.34 19.40
C SER A 445 -9.03 13.82 19.45
N ILE A 446 -9.64 14.29 20.55
CA ILE A 446 -9.92 15.72 20.79
C ILE A 446 -8.63 16.51 20.80
N ILE A 447 -7.61 16.05 21.55
CA ILE A 447 -6.29 16.69 21.63
C ILE A 447 -5.66 16.80 20.24
N ASP A 448 -5.66 15.72 19.45
CA ASP A 448 -5.05 15.70 18.10
C ASP A 448 -5.69 16.70 17.13
N CYS A 449 -6.91 17.15 17.41
CA CYS A 449 -7.68 18.07 16.57
C CYS A 449 -7.42 19.55 16.90
N LEU A 450 -6.90 19.89 18.08
CA LEU A 450 -6.78 21.27 18.57
C LEU A 450 -6.03 22.19 17.58
N SER A 451 -4.97 21.69 16.95
CA SER A 451 -4.15 22.46 16.00
C SER A 451 -4.91 22.91 14.74
N PHE A 452 -6.07 22.32 14.44
CA PHE A 452 -6.85 22.61 13.23
C PHE A 452 -8.12 23.42 13.51
N LEU A 453 -8.39 23.75 14.77
CA LEU A 453 -9.60 24.50 15.13
C LEU A 453 -9.45 25.99 14.81
N PRO A 454 -10.51 26.68 14.38
CA PRO A 454 -10.52 28.15 14.31
C PRO A 454 -10.21 28.74 15.68
N VAL A 455 -9.56 29.91 15.72
CA VAL A 455 -9.07 30.54 16.96
C VAL A 455 -10.18 30.67 18.02
N ALA A 456 -11.37 31.09 17.62
CA ALA A 456 -12.52 31.21 18.53
C ALA A 456 -12.94 29.86 19.15
N LEU A 457 -12.91 28.78 18.35
CA LEU A 457 -13.24 27.44 18.83
C LEU A 457 -12.10 26.88 19.69
N LEU A 458 -10.84 27.16 19.35
CA LEU A 458 -9.68 26.77 20.15
C LEU A 458 -9.71 27.41 21.54
N GLU A 459 -10.08 28.69 21.64
CA GLU A 459 -10.21 29.41 22.91
C GLU A 459 -11.24 28.75 23.84
N GLU A 460 -12.34 28.23 23.29
CA GLU A 460 -13.36 27.48 24.01
C GLU A 460 -12.89 26.06 24.39
N TRP A 461 -12.22 25.36 23.48
CA TRP A 461 -11.86 23.95 23.68
C TRP A 461 -10.61 23.71 24.51
N LEU A 462 -9.73 24.71 24.69
CA LEU A 462 -8.57 24.60 25.59
C LEU A 462 -8.96 24.28 27.06
N PRO A 463 -9.83 25.09 27.73
CA PRO A 463 -10.28 24.78 29.08
C PRO A 463 -11.11 23.49 29.14
N LEU A 464 -12.01 23.25 28.19
CA LEU A 464 -12.80 22.01 28.14
C LEU A 464 -11.91 20.76 28.04
N THR A 465 -10.86 20.81 27.22
CA THR A 465 -9.92 19.68 27.10
C THR A 465 -9.15 19.47 28.41
N ALA A 466 -8.80 20.53 29.13
CA ALA A 466 -8.21 20.43 30.46
C ALA A 466 -9.17 19.75 31.44
N GLU A 467 -10.44 20.15 31.51
CA GLU A 467 -11.46 19.50 32.34
C GLU A 467 -11.62 18.01 32.00
N LEU A 468 -11.70 17.67 30.72
CA LEU A 468 -11.83 16.29 30.26
C LEU A 468 -10.62 15.43 30.66
N LEU A 469 -9.43 16.02 30.71
CA LEU A 469 -8.21 15.34 31.16
C LEU A 469 -8.28 14.92 32.63
N HIS A 470 -9.01 15.67 33.47
CA HIS A 470 -9.25 15.29 34.86
C HIS A 470 -10.32 14.19 35.02
N LYS A 471 -11.09 13.89 33.96
CA LYS A 471 -12.07 12.80 33.97
C LYS A 471 -11.48 11.42 33.69
N ILE A 472 -10.19 11.33 33.32
CA ILE A 472 -9.47 10.06 33.15
C ILE A 472 -9.01 9.54 34.52
N GLU A 473 -9.49 8.37 34.92
CA GLU A 473 -9.19 7.79 36.24
C GLU A 473 -7.78 7.18 36.32
N SER A 474 -7.34 6.55 35.21
CA SER A 474 -6.04 5.88 35.16
C SER A 474 -4.88 6.89 35.12
N PRO A 475 -3.97 6.90 36.11
CA PRO A 475 -2.88 7.88 36.17
C PRO A 475 -1.90 7.74 35.00
N ALA A 476 -1.68 6.52 34.51
CA ALA A 476 -0.80 6.26 33.37
C ALA A 476 -1.38 6.83 32.06
N GLN A 477 -2.66 6.62 31.81
CA GLN A 477 -3.34 7.16 30.62
C GLN A 477 -3.49 8.68 30.69
N LYS A 478 -3.76 9.22 31.89
CA LYS A 478 -3.77 10.66 32.13
C LYS A 478 -2.42 11.28 31.80
N GLN A 479 -1.32 10.67 32.24
CA GLN A 479 0.04 11.14 31.90
C GLN A 479 0.30 11.12 30.40
N GLN A 480 -0.16 10.08 29.69
CA GLN A 480 -0.03 10.01 28.23
C GLN A 480 -0.85 11.10 27.53
N CYS A 481 -2.07 11.38 27.99
CA CYS A 481 -2.90 12.47 27.47
C CYS A 481 -2.25 13.83 27.75
N LEU A 482 -1.70 14.03 28.95
CA LEU A 482 -0.93 15.24 29.32
C LEU A 482 0.26 15.46 28.40
N GLN A 483 1.06 14.41 28.17
CA GLN A 483 2.21 14.49 27.27
C GLN A 483 1.76 14.84 25.86
N ARG A 484 0.72 14.18 25.35
CA ARG A 484 0.20 14.46 24.02
C ARG A 484 -0.38 15.86 23.89
N PHE A 485 -1.05 16.36 24.93
CA PHE A 485 -1.56 17.73 24.99
C PHE A 485 -0.41 18.72 24.87
N TRP A 486 0.64 18.55 25.69
CA TRP A 486 1.84 19.38 25.62
C TRP A 486 2.53 19.33 24.25
N ASP A 487 2.69 18.12 23.69
CA ASP A 487 3.27 17.94 22.35
C ASP A 487 2.45 18.68 21.30
N THR A 488 1.12 18.62 21.38
CA THR A 488 0.24 19.30 20.41
C THR A 488 0.38 20.83 20.47
N LEU A 489 0.60 21.40 21.66
CA LEU A 489 0.83 22.84 21.81
C LEU A 489 2.24 23.29 21.37
N SER A 490 3.22 22.37 21.32
CA SER A 490 4.65 22.70 21.15
C SER A 490 5.30 22.14 19.87
N ASN A 491 4.65 21.24 19.15
CA ASN A 491 5.19 20.55 17.96
C ASN A 491 5.27 21.41 16.69
N GLY A 492 4.78 22.66 16.72
CA GLY A 492 4.80 23.57 15.56
C GLY A 492 3.75 23.28 14.49
N GLU A 493 2.75 22.42 14.75
CA GLU A 493 1.61 22.22 13.83
C GLU A 493 0.65 23.44 13.78
N MET A 494 0.68 24.29 14.81
CA MET A 494 -0.16 25.49 14.90
C MET A 494 0.44 26.66 14.12
N ASP A 495 -0.42 27.47 13.49
CA ASP A 495 -0.01 28.77 12.96
C ASP A 495 0.24 29.79 14.08
N VAL A 496 0.77 30.96 13.70
CA VAL A 496 1.22 31.99 14.64
C VAL A 496 0.10 32.45 15.58
N GLU A 497 -1.12 32.61 15.07
CA GLU A 497 -2.25 33.11 15.86
C GLU A 497 -2.73 32.07 16.88
N ARG A 498 -2.92 30.81 16.47
CA ARG A 498 -3.27 29.72 17.39
C ARG A 498 -2.19 29.50 18.44
N ALA A 499 -0.92 29.48 18.03
CA ALA A 499 0.20 29.30 18.94
C ALA A 499 0.27 30.43 19.99
N ALA A 500 0.07 31.69 19.57
CA ALA A 500 0.02 32.83 20.47
C ALA A 500 -1.11 32.71 21.50
N LEU A 501 -2.30 32.29 21.07
CA LEU A 501 -3.44 32.03 21.97
C LEU A 501 -3.10 30.92 22.99
N CYS A 502 -2.55 29.80 22.54
CA CYS A 502 -2.19 28.69 23.43
C CYS A 502 -1.12 29.09 24.46
N VAL A 503 -0.10 29.85 24.04
CA VAL A 503 0.92 30.38 24.96
C VAL A 503 0.31 31.35 25.97
N ALA A 504 -0.53 32.29 25.52
CA ALA A 504 -1.20 33.24 26.40
C ALA A 504 -2.11 32.53 27.41
N TRP A 505 -2.87 31.52 26.96
CA TRP A 505 -3.73 30.71 27.83
C TRP A 505 -2.91 29.92 28.86
N TRP A 506 -1.85 29.23 28.41
CA TRP A 506 -0.99 28.43 29.27
C TRP A 506 -0.26 29.25 30.34
N THR A 507 0.23 30.45 29.98
CA THR A 507 1.09 31.26 30.86
C THR A 507 0.34 32.29 31.70
N SER A 508 -0.68 32.92 31.13
CA SER A 508 -1.25 34.15 31.66
C SER A 508 -2.73 34.03 32.03
N ARG A 509 -3.43 32.98 31.58
CA ARG A 509 -4.86 32.75 31.86
C ARG A 509 -5.13 31.50 32.69
N GLY A 510 -4.15 31.04 33.47
CA GLY A 510 -4.30 29.91 34.39
C GLY A 510 -4.34 28.52 33.73
N GLY A 511 -4.04 28.41 32.43
CA GLY A 511 -4.16 27.15 31.69
C GLY A 511 -3.21 26.06 32.21
N ARG A 512 -2.00 26.43 32.62
CA ARG A 512 -1.05 25.50 33.25
C ARG A 512 -1.61 24.91 34.54
N GLU A 513 -2.15 25.75 35.41
CA GLU A 513 -2.73 25.35 36.68
C GLU A 513 -3.94 24.46 36.47
N HIS A 514 -4.80 24.83 35.51
CA HIS A 514 -5.99 24.05 35.16
C HIS A 514 -5.62 22.64 34.67
N VAL A 515 -4.60 22.49 33.82
CA VAL A 515 -4.18 21.17 33.29
C VAL A 515 -3.48 20.30 34.35
N LEU A 516 -2.72 20.91 35.27
CA LEU A 516 -1.96 20.16 36.27
C LEU A 516 -2.79 19.80 37.51
N PHE A 517 -3.65 20.72 37.96
CA PHE A 517 -4.31 20.62 39.26
C PHE A 517 -5.84 20.50 39.16
N GLY A 518 -6.44 20.76 37.99
CA GLY A 518 -7.88 20.76 37.78
C GLY A 518 -8.52 22.09 38.18
N GLU A 519 -9.85 22.16 38.14
CA GLU A 519 -10.58 23.31 38.68
C GLU A 519 -10.27 23.44 40.18
N GLN A 520 -9.67 24.58 40.55
CA GLN A 520 -9.58 24.95 41.95
C GLN A 520 -10.98 25.33 42.42
N PRO A 521 -11.48 24.81 43.56
CA PRO A 521 -12.75 25.27 44.10
C PRO A 521 -12.68 26.79 44.30
N GLU A 522 -13.67 27.53 43.79
CA GLU A 522 -13.72 29.00 43.86
C GLU A 522 -13.73 29.57 45.30
N ASP A 523 -13.79 28.72 46.32
CA ASP A 523 -13.75 29.10 47.73
C ASP A 523 -12.38 28.80 48.35
N GLY A 524 -11.39 29.64 48.03
CA GLY A 524 -10.10 29.68 48.70
C GLY A 524 -9.60 31.11 48.77
N GLU A 525 -9.90 31.78 49.88
CA GLU A 525 -9.48 33.14 50.24
C GLU A 525 -8.19 33.59 49.52
N TYR A 526 -8.32 34.58 48.64
CA TYR A 526 -7.20 35.32 48.09
C TYR A 526 -6.41 35.97 49.24
N THR A 527 -5.38 35.28 49.74
CA THR A 527 -4.40 35.86 50.64
C THR A 527 -3.45 36.72 49.80
N MET A 528 -3.80 38.01 49.72
CA MET A 528 -2.94 39.07 49.18
C MET A 528 -1.65 39.12 50.00
N SER A 529 -0.58 38.55 49.45
CA SER A 529 0.77 38.65 50.02
C SER A 529 1.30 40.06 49.76
N GLY A 530 0.95 41.02 50.62
CA GLY A 530 1.32 42.42 50.42
C GLY A 530 1.04 43.39 51.58
N ALA A 531 0.68 42.93 52.77
CA ALA A 531 0.51 43.81 53.94
C ALA A 531 1.75 43.73 54.85
N LEU A 532 2.63 44.73 54.73
CA LEU A 532 3.66 45.01 55.72
C LEU A 532 2.99 45.35 57.05
N GLN A 533 3.17 44.51 58.07
CA GLN A 533 2.86 44.87 59.46
C GLN A 533 3.85 45.95 59.92
N TYR A 534 3.37 47.19 59.96
CA TYR A 534 3.96 48.22 60.80
C TYR A 534 3.47 47.99 62.24
N ASP A 535 4.34 47.51 63.11
CA ASP A 535 4.16 47.68 64.55
C ASP A 535 5.14 48.74 65.06
N SER A 536 4.56 49.83 65.56
CA SER A 536 5.24 50.94 66.20
C SER A 536 4.93 50.93 67.70
N LYS A 537 5.99 51.13 68.50
CA LYS A 537 6.02 51.61 69.91
C LYS A 537 5.55 50.57 70.94
N LEU A 538 6.26 50.29 72.03
CA LEU A 538 7.17 51.10 72.87
C LEU A 538 8.18 50.18 73.56
#